data_AF-A0A950Y9T1-F1
#
_entry.id   AF-A0A950Y9T1-F1
#
_cell.length_a   1.000
_cell.length_b   1.000
_cell.length_c   1.000
_cell.angle_alpha   90.00
_cell.angle_beta   90.00
_cell.angle_gamma   90.00
#
_symmetry.space_group_name_H-M   'P 1'
#
loop_
_entity.id
_entity.type
_entity.pdbx_description
1 polymer ?
#
loop_
_entity_poly.entity_id
_entity_poly.type
_entity_poly.pdbx_seq_one_letter_code
_entity_poly.pdbx_strand_id
1 'polypeptide(L)'
;MSVTIVHDLPPEELEFHWKSGRLCLDFVATIGERWRRSFERLIAPQDLGRWMVETGMLDTPPKVSASELASGRALREAINRLARPGTAPAPGDEEELNRWAARCPLAPQLGANHEVVWVAERPVP
;
A
#
# COMPACT_ATOMS: atom_id res chain seq x y z
N MET A 1 16.19 9.63 -5.45
CA MET A 1 15.37 10.84 -5.64
C MET A 1 14.34 10.89 -4.52
N SER A 2 14.15 12.05 -3.90
CA SER A 2 13.19 12.22 -2.81
C SER A 2 11.77 12.32 -3.37
N VAL A 3 10.81 11.70 -2.69
CA VAL A 3 9.38 11.92 -2.97
C VAL A 3 8.99 13.28 -2.40
N THR A 4 8.26 14.07 -3.16
CA THR A 4 7.74 15.38 -2.74
C THR A 4 6.23 15.29 -2.58
N ILE A 5 5.71 15.89 -1.52
CA ILE A 5 4.27 16.15 -1.43
C ILE A 5 4.04 17.47 -2.17
N VAL A 6 3.34 17.40 -3.31
CA VAL A 6 2.98 18.58 -4.11
C VAL A 6 1.50 18.85 -3.86
N HIS A 7 1.18 20.03 -3.33
CA HIS A 7 -0.16 20.34 -2.81
C HIS A 7 -1.15 20.88 -3.85
N ASP A 8 -0.68 21.33 -5.03
CA ASP A 8 -1.51 21.93 -6.11
C ASP A 8 -1.43 21.12 -7.41
N LEU A 9 -1.61 19.80 -7.32
CA LEU A 9 -1.76 18.98 -8.52
C LEU A 9 -3.21 19.00 -8.98
N PRO A 10 -3.46 19.02 -10.29
CA PRO A 10 -4.83 18.96 -10.78
C PRO A 10 -5.45 17.59 -10.40
N PRO A 11 -6.78 17.51 -10.18
CA PRO A 11 -7.42 16.32 -9.61
C PRO A 11 -7.14 15.02 -10.37
N GLU A 12 -7.06 15.08 -11.70
CA GLU A 12 -6.74 13.94 -12.56
C GLU A 12 -5.35 13.35 -12.27
N GLU A 13 -4.42 14.15 -11.75
CA GLU A 13 -3.11 13.66 -11.35
C GLU A 13 -3.15 12.95 -10.00
N LEU A 14 -4.17 13.18 -9.17
CA LEU A 14 -4.34 12.49 -7.89
C LEU A 14 -5.06 11.15 -8.03
N GLU A 15 -5.60 10.83 -9.21
CA GLU A 15 -6.19 9.53 -9.52
C GLU A 15 -5.15 8.40 -9.46
N PHE A 16 -5.59 7.24 -9.00
CA PHE A 16 -4.76 6.03 -8.98
C PHE A 16 -4.78 5.33 -10.34
N HIS A 17 -3.67 4.70 -10.70
CA HIS A 17 -3.52 4.01 -11.97
C HIS A 17 -3.28 2.51 -11.76
N TRP A 18 -4.02 1.67 -12.49
CA TRP A 18 -4.01 0.21 -12.37
C TRP A 18 -3.40 -0.41 -13.63
N LYS A 19 -2.07 -0.37 -13.75
CA LYS A 19 -1.39 -0.75 -15.01
C LYS A 19 -0.52 -1.99 -14.88
N SER A 20 -0.22 -2.43 -13.66
CA SER A 20 0.77 -3.49 -13.45
C SER A 20 0.19 -4.90 -13.37
N GLY A 21 -1.13 -5.01 -13.14
CA GLY A 21 -1.80 -6.29 -12.87
C GLY A 21 -1.39 -6.94 -11.55
N ARG A 22 -0.68 -6.21 -10.67
CA ARG A 22 -0.21 -6.68 -9.37
C ARG A 22 -0.35 -5.56 -8.34
N LEU A 23 -1.16 -5.78 -7.30
CA LEU A 23 -1.44 -4.77 -6.28
C LEU A 23 -0.18 -4.16 -5.65
N CYS A 24 0.88 -4.95 -5.43
CA CYS A 24 2.13 -4.43 -4.89
C CYS A 24 2.81 -3.40 -5.81
N LEU A 25 2.70 -3.56 -7.13
CA LEU A 25 3.27 -2.64 -8.11
C LEU A 25 2.32 -1.45 -8.39
N ASP A 26 1.01 -1.66 -8.35
CA ASP A 26 0.04 -0.56 -8.39
C ASP A 26 0.16 0.31 -7.13
N PHE A 27 0.50 -0.28 -5.97
CA PHE A 27 0.83 0.46 -4.77
C PHE A 27 2.08 1.32 -4.96
N VAL A 28 3.14 0.80 -5.58
CA VAL A 28 4.34 1.58 -5.95
C VAL A 28 3.99 2.76 -6.87
N ALA A 29 3.03 2.58 -7.77
CA ALA A 29 2.56 3.58 -8.73
C ALA A 29 1.76 4.73 -8.09
N THR A 30 1.47 4.68 -6.79
CA THR A 30 0.91 5.83 -6.06
C THR A 30 1.89 7.01 -5.98
N ILE A 31 3.19 6.79 -6.23
CA ILE A 31 4.10 7.88 -6.60
C ILE A 31 4.07 8.11 -8.10
N GLY A 32 3.62 9.29 -8.48
CA GLY A 32 3.60 9.75 -9.86
C GLY A 32 4.95 10.25 -10.29
N GLU A 33 5.28 9.97 -11.56
CA GLU A 33 6.46 10.52 -12.21
C GLU A 33 7.74 10.42 -11.37
N ARG A 34 8.04 9.24 -10.80
CA ARG A 34 9.24 9.01 -9.98
C ARG A 34 10.56 9.49 -10.59
N TRP A 35 10.62 9.59 -11.91
CA TRP A 35 11.79 10.02 -12.67
C TRP A 35 11.83 11.53 -12.97
N ARG A 36 10.76 12.25 -12.62
CA ARG A 36 10.57 13.68 -12.87
C ARG A 36 10.04 14.37 -11.61
N ARG A 37 8.72 14.58 -11.51
CA ARG A 37 8.10 15.33 -10.40
C ARG A 37 8.03 14.56 -9.08
N SER A 38 8.00 13.23 -9.12
CA SER A 38 8.04 12.34 -7.95
C SER A 38 7.04 12.73 -6.84
N PHE A 39 5.75 12.78 -7.18
CA PHE A 39 4.72 13.29 -6.29
C PHE A 39 3.85 12.21 -5.64
N GLU A 40 3.42 12.46 -4.41
CA GLU A 40 2.61 11.56 -3.57
C GLU A 40 1.10 11.69 -3.83
N ARG A 41 0.41 10.56 -4.10
CA ARG A 41 -1.08 10.50 -4.15
C ARG A 41 -1.71 10.08 -2.84
N LEU A 42 -0.96 9.40 -1.97
CA LEU A 42 -1.43 9.00 -0.65
C LEU A 42 -1.19 10.14 0.34
N ILE A 43 -1.75 11.33 0.11
CA ILE A 43 -1.40 12.56 0.84
C ILE A 43 -1.78 12.47 2.33
N ALA A 44 -2.99 12.00 2.60
CA ALA A 44 -3.57 11.85 3.93
C ALA A 44 -3.99 10.38 4.21
N PRO A 45 -4.25 9.99 5.48
CA PRO A 45 -4.61 8.61 5.81
C PRO A 45 -5.84 8.09 5.05
N GLN A 46 -6.79 8.98 4.76
CA GLN A 46 -8.00 8.67 4.00
C GLN A 46 -7.69 8.23 2.57
N ASP A 47 -6.61 8.72 1.96
CA ASP A 47 -6.20 8.30 0.60
C ASP A 47 -5.74 6.84 0.57
N LEU A 48 -5.12 6.34 1.66
CA LEU A 48 -4.78 4.93 1.77
C LEU A 48 -6.04 4.06 1.92
N GLY A 49 -7.02 4.51 2.70
CA GLY A 49 -8.32 3.85 2.79
C GLY A 49 -9.05 3.83 1.44
N ARG A 50 -9.03 4.96 0.71
CA ARG A 50 -9.56 5.07 -0.66
C ARG A 50 -8.87 4.08 -1.60
N TRP A 51 -7.54 4.02 -1.57
CA TRP A 51 -6.75 3.09 -2.39
C TRP A 51 -7.12 1.63 -2.14
N MET A 52 -7.32 1.23 -0.88
CA MET A 52 -7.76 -0.14 -0.54
C MET A 52 -9.16 -0.47 -1.09
N VAL A 53 -10.04 0.52 -1.21
CA VAL A 53 -11.38 0.32 -1.79
C VAL A 53 -11.33 0.28 -3.31
N GLU A 54 -10.66 1.24 -3.95
CA GLU A 54 -10.57 1.31 -5.41
C GLU A 54 -9.83 0.11 -6.02
N THR A 55 -8.92 -0.52 -5.27
CA THR A 55 -8.27 -1.78 -5.66
C THR A 55 -9.16 -3.01 -5.51
N GLY A 56 -10.31 -2.89 -4.86
CA GLY A 56 -11.15 -4.02 -4.47
C GLY A 56 -10.57 -4.86 -3.33
N MET A 57 -9.58 -4.36 -2.59
CA MET A 57 -9.04 -5.06 -1.42
C MET A 57 -10.02 -5.05 -0.25
N LEU A 58 -10.80 -3.97 -0.10
CA LEU A 58 -11.84 -3.81 0.92
C LEU A 58 -13.10 -3.20 0.30
N ASP A 59 -14.27 -3.59 0.77
CA ASP A 59 -15.54 -2.99 0.30
C ASP A 59 -15.79 -1.58 0.86
N THR A 60 -15.17 -1.26 2.00
CA THR A 60 -15.35 0.03 2.69
C THR A 60 -14.01 0.58 3.19
N PRO A 61 -13.83 1.91 3.22
CA PRO A 61 -12.57 2.50 3.62
C PRO A 61 -12.34 2.29 5.12
N PRO A 62 -11.23 1.66 5.53
CA PRO A 62 -10.91 1.50 6.94
C PRO A 62 -10.50 2.86 7.55
N LYS A 63 -10.59 2.96 8.87
CA LYS A 63 -9.94 4.07 9.59
C LYS A 63 -8.43 3.84 9.58
N VAL A 64 -7.71 4.73 8.91
CA VAL A 64 -6.25 4.71 8.85
C VAL A 64 -5.69 5.86 9.68
N SER A 65 -4.70 5.56 10.52
CA SER A 65 -3.93 6.54 11.28
C SER A 65 -2.75 7.11 10.48
N ALA A 66 -2.20 8.24 10.92
CA ALA A 66 -0.99 8.81 10.32
C ALA A 66 0.22 7.84 10.40
N SER A 67 0.34 7.06 11.48
CA SER A 67 1.38 6.05 11.64
C SER A 67 1.22 4.87 10.69
N GLU A 68 -0.01 4.44 10.41
CA GLU A 68 -0.28 3.37 9.44
C GLU A 68 -0.02 3.85 8.01
N LEU A 69 -0.36 5.10 7.69
CA LEU A 69 0.01 5.70 6.41
C LEU A 69 1.53 5.74 6.23
N ALA A 70 2.28 6.22 7.23
CA ALA A 70 3.73 6.26 7.19
C ALA A 70 4.34 4.86 7.01
N SER A 71 3.81 3.89 7.76
CA SER A 71 4.15 2.47 7.67
C SER A 71 3.89 1.89 6.27
N GLY A 72 2.72 2.17 5.68
CA GLY A 72 2.36 1.77 4.33
C GLY A 72 3.29 2.38 3.27
N ARG A 73 3.63 3.68 3.40
CA ARG A 73 4.60 4.33 2.50
C ARG A 73 6.00 3.70 2.63
N ALA A 74 6.43 3.33 3.84
CA ALA A 74 7.71 2.64 4.03
C ALA A 74 7.74 1.27 3.32
N LEU A 75 6.68 0.47 3.48
CA LEU A 75 6.51 -0.80 2.77
C LEU A 75 6.51 -0.60 1.25
N ARG A 76 5.80 0.42 0.75
CA ARG A 76 5.78 0.77 -0.69
C ARG A 76 7.18 1.02 -1.22
N GLU A 77 8.01 1.77 -0.49
CA GLU A 77 9.37 2.07 -0.92
C GLU A 77 10.27 0.82 -0.91
N ALA A 78 10.10 -0.08 0.07
CA ALA A 78 10.79 -1.37 0.08
C ALA A 78 10.41 -2.23 -1.15
N ILE A 79 9.11 -2.34 -1.46
CA ILE A 79 8.61 -3.04 -2.66
C ILE A 79 9.21 -2.42 -3.93
N ASN A 80 9.22 -1.09 -4.04
CA ASN A 80 9.78 -0.40 -5.21
C ASN A 80 11.28 -0.68 -5.39
N ARG A 81 12.06 -0.80 -4.32
CA ARG A 81 13.48 -1.13 -4.40
C ARG A 81 13.71 -2.58 -4.79
N LEU A 82 12.97 -3.51 -4.17
CA LEU A 82 13.04 -4.95 -4.45
C LEU A 82 12.60 -5.29 -5.88
N ALA A 83 11.59 -4.61 -6.41
CA ALA A 83 11.03 -4.90 -7.73
C ALA A 83 11.83 -4.29 -8.90
N ARG A 84 12.89 -3.51 -8.64
CA ARG A 84 13.68 -2.83 -9.69
C ARG A 84 14.66 -3.81 -10.34
N PRO A 85 14.52 -4.08 -11.66
CA PRO A 85 15.46 -4.95 -12.35
C PRO A 85 16.89 -4.39 -12.31
N GLY A 86 17.87 -5.28 -12.11
CA GLY A 86 19.29 -4.92 -12.14
C GLY A 86 19.77 -4.03 -10.98
N THR A 87 18.93 -3.82 -9.95
CA THR A 87 19.32 -3.10 -8.74
C THR A 87 19.36 -4.07 -7.57
N ALA A 88 20.48 -4.11 -6.83
CA ALA A 88 20.53 -4.87 -5.59
C ALA A 88 19.61 -4.21 -4.54
N PRO A 89 18.79 -4.98 -3.80
CA PRO A 89 18.00 -4.46 -2.70
C PRO A 89 18.87 -3.76 -1.66
N ALA A 90 18.33 -2.73 -0.99
CA ALA A 90 19.04 -2.15 0.15
C ALA A 90 19.03 -3.15 1.34
N PRO A 91 20.06 -3.15 2.19
CA PRO A 91 20.03 -3.93 3.42
C PRO A 91 18.76 -3.63 4.23
N GLY A 92 18.04 -4.68 4.63
CA GLY A 92 16.79 -4.57 5.39
C GLY A 92 15.50 -4.44 4.56
N ASP A 93 15.57 -4.29 3.22
CA ASP A 93 14.35 -4.24 2.39
C ASP A 93 13.58 -5.57 2.44
N GLU A 94 14.29 -6.70 2.36
CA GLU A 94 13.69 -8.03 2.50
C GLU A 94 13.14 -8.25 3.91
N GLU A 95 13.84 -7.78 4.95
CA GLU A 95 13.38 -7.88 6.34
C GLU A 95 12.12 -7.04 6.58
N GLU A 96 12.04 -5.83 6.03
CA GLU A 96 10.84 -5.00 6.07
C GLU A 96 9.68 -5.72 5.38
N LEU A 97 9.86 -6.21 4.15
CA LEU A 97 8.84 -6.95 3.42
C LEU A 97 8.38 -8.18 4.21
N ASN A 98 9.33 -8.98 4.72
CA ASN A 98 9.04 -10.19 5.47
C ASN A 98 8.37 -9.89 6.81
N ARG A 99 8.66 -8.76 7.47
CA ARG A 99 7.96 -8.35 8.70
C ARG A 99 6.47 -8.11 8.46
N TRP A 100 6.11 -7.57 7.30
CA TRP A 100 4.70 -7.42 6.89
C TRP A 100 4.10 -8.77 6.48
N ALA A 101 4.82 -9.56 5.69
CA ALA A 101 4.36 -10.87 5.24
C ALA A 101 4.19 -11.89 6.39
N ALA A 102 4.93 -11.73 7.49
CA ALA A 102 4.82 -12.56 8.68
C ALA A 102 3.54 -12.29 9.50
N ARG A 103 2.80 -11.20 9.21
CA ARG A 103 1.50 -10.96 9.82
C ARG A 103 0.50 -11.99 9.29
N CYS A 104 -0.33 -12.53 10.17
CA CYS A 104 -1.32 -13.53 9.77
C CYS A 104 -2.23 -12.93 8.69
N PRO A 105 -2.40 -13.60 7.54
CA PRO A 105 -3.35 -13.16 6.54
C PRO A 105 -4.76 -13.18 7.13
N LEU A 106 -5.64 -12.31 6.62
CA LEU A 106 -7.05 -12.38 6.93
C LEU A 106 -7.60 -13.72 6.41
N ALA A 107 -8.14 -14.53 7.32
CA ALA A 107 -8.86 -15.76 6.99
C ALA A 107 -10.36 -15.45 6.92
N PRO A 108 -11.07 -15.86 5.85
CA PRO A 108 -12.52 -15.72 5.79
C PRO A 108 -13.15 -16.72 6.77
N GLN A 109 -14.08 -16.23 7.59
CA GLN A 109 -14.90 -17.03 8.51
C GLN A 109 -16.38 -16.71 8.29
N LEU A 110 -17.25 -17.60 8.74
CA LEU A 110 -18.69 -17.40 8.71
C LEU A 110 -19.14 -16.70 9.99
N GLY A 111 -19.70 -15.50 9.85
CA GLY A 111 -20.28 -14.73 10.95
C GLY A 111 -21.61 -15.32 11.44
N ALA A 112 -22.10 -14.82 12.58
CA ALA A 112 -23.30 -15.32 13.23
C ALA A 112 -24.57 -15.19 12.36
N ASN A 113 -24.58 -14.28 11.38
CA ASN A 113 -25.70 -14.10 10.46
C ASN A 113 -25.39 -14.62 9.04
N HIS A 114 -24.40 -15.52 8.91
CA HIS A 114 -23.93 -16.10 7.65
C HIS A 114 -23.24 -15.12 6.68
N GLU A 115 -22.76 -13.99 7.18
CA GLU A 115 -21.88 -13.08 6.46
C GLU A 115 -20.41 -13.56 6.44
N VAL A 116 -19.63 -13.15 5.45
CA VAL A 116 -18.17 -13.36 5.47
C VAL A 116 -17.55 -12.36 6.44
N VAL A 117 -16.86 -12.86 7.47
CA VAL A 117 -16.07 -12.06 8.41
C VAL A 117 -14.60 -12.38 8.18
N TRP A 118 -13.79 -11.35 8.00
CA TRP A 118 -12.34 -11.49 7.86
C TRP A 118 -11.68 -11.42 9.23
N VAL A 119 -11.04 -12.51 9.65
CA VAL A 119 -10.37 -12.59 10.96
C VAL A 119 -8.88 -12.78 10.74
N ALA A 120 -8.05 -11.97 11.40
CA ALA A 120 -6.62 -12.23 11.52
C ALA A 120 -6.37 -12.84 12.90
N GLU A 121 -6.28 -14.17 12.99
CA GLU A 121 -5.81 -14.79 14.23
C GLU A 121 -4.32 -14.45 14.44
N ARG A 122 -3.90 -14.33 15.69
CA ARG A 122 -2.46 -14.38 15.97
C ARG A 122 -2.01 -15.82 15.72
N PRO A 123 -0.93 -16.06 14.94
CA PRO A 123 -0.35 -17.39 14.89
C PRO A 123 -0.04 -17.83 16.32
N VAL A 124 -0.49 -19.03 16.69
CA VAL A 124 -0.08 -19.63 17.96
C VAL A 124 1.44 -19.84 17.86
N PRO A 125 2.23 -19.35 18.84
CA PRO A 125 3.69 -19.50 18.82
C PRO A 125 4.13 -20.97 18.87
#